data_AF-A0A7C3P0B8-F1
#
_entry.id   AF-A0A7C3P0B8-F1
#
_cell.length_a   1.000
_cell.length_b   1.000
_cell.length_c   1.000
_cell.angle_alpha   90.00
_cell.angle_beta   90.00
_cell.angle_gamma   90.00
#
_symmetry.space_group_name_H-M   'P 1'
#
loop_
_entity.id
_entity.type
_entity.pdbx_description
1 polymer ?
#
loop_
_entity_poly.entity_id
_entity_poly.type
_entity_poly.pdbx_seq_one_letter_code
_entity_poly.pdbx_strand_id
1 'polypeptide(L)'
;MPKEELRSLRSTLETLKKEGLVLETEQEVDPKLQVAAIQKRLDGGPPMLFNKVRGYSNARIATNVMGSDKIIAKMFGCEDRKSLKFKIHDSIIRPIPPKIVDKAPCQEVVIDKDVNVWPVLPMIQHTPTDPGRTMGAGKTVASPKHFWGGWHISYNRMNFREDLGWKNTSTFQISPGSHTDQIATKYYKKEPIPFTINIGIPPAATLMAGAGFMYTILPRGCDELGIAGAIQGFPLEMVKCKTIDAYAIAEAEYVLEGYLDTTKRVWESPLAEKDQKQGVYPFHPEWSGYMGKAYRTHQFTVTAITHRKDRPIYDP
;
A
#
# COMPACT_ATOMS: atom_id res chain seq x y z
N MET A 1 -10.30 18.66 -9.30
CA MET A 1 -11.51 17.83 -9.17
C MET A 1 -12.30 18.29 -7.95
N PRO A 2 -13.62 18.03 -7.87
CA PRO A 2 -14.37 18.18 -6.62
C PRO A 2 -13.74 17.34 -5.51
N LYS A 3 -13.77 17.83 -4.26
CA LYS A 3 -13.12 17.16 -3.13
C LYS A 3 -13.60 15.71 -2.95
N GLU A 4 -14.91 15.48 -3.06
CA GLU A 4 -15.52 14.16 -2.87
C GLU A 4 -15.00 13.08 -3.84
N GLU A 5 -14.51 13.45 -5.03
CA GLU A 5 -13.95 12.48 -5.98
C GLU A 5 -12.62 11.88 -5.51
N LEU A 6 -11.93 12.54 -4.56
CA LEU A 6 -10.71 12.03 -3.92
C LEU A 6 -10.99 11.04 -2.78
N ARG A 7 -12.26 10.81 -2.42
CA ARG A 7 -12.65 9.96 -1.27
C ARG A 7 -12.16 8.53 -1.40
N SER A 8 -12.07 7.99 -2.61
CA SER A 8 -11.63 6.62 -2.87
C SER A 8 -10.80 6.55 -4.15
N LEU A 9 -10.05 5.45 -4.33
CA LEU A 9 -9.40 5.16 -5.61
C LEU A 9 -10.41 5.10 -6.76
N ARG A 10 -11.59 4.48 -6.53
CA ARG A 10 -12.63 4.34 -7.56
C ARG A 10 -13.14 5.67 -8.07
N SER A 11 -13.61 6.54 -7.18
CA SER A 11 -14.14 7.85 -7.55
C SER A 11 -13.10 8.70 -8.29
N THR A 12 -11.83 8.60 -7.88
CA THR A 12 -10.73 9.29 -8.56
C THR A 12 -10.52 8.74 -9.97
N LEU A 13 -10.42 7.41 -10.14
CA LEU A 13 -10.25 6.80 -11.45
C LEU A 13 -11.43 7.10 -12.38
N GLU A 14 -12.66 7.02 -11.89
CA GLU A 14 -13.87 7.34 -12.67
C GLU A 14 -13.89 8.80 -13.12
N THR A 15 -13.47 9.73 -12.25
CA THR A 15 -13.38 11.15 -12.62
C THR A 15 -12.30 11.39 -13.68
N LEU A 16 -11.10 10.83 -13.49
CA LEU A 16 -10.02 10.98 -14.46
C LEU A 16 -10.35 10.30 -15.79
N LYS A 17 -11.07 9.17 -15.77
CA LYS A 17 -11.55 8.47 -16.96
C LYS A 17 -12.51 9.33 -17.78
N LYS A 18 -13.47 10.01 -17.14
CA LYS A 18 -14.38 10.97 -17.82
C LYS A 18 -13.62 12.10 -18.51
N GLU A 19 -12.44 12.45 -18.02
CA GLU A 19 -11.56 13.47 -18.60
C GLU A 19 -10.56 12.91 -19.64
N GLY A 20 -10.62 11.61 -19.95
CA GLY A 20 -9.69 10.96 -20.88
C GLY A 20 -8.28 10.76 -20.33
N LEU A 21 -8.12 10.77 -19.00
CA LEU A 21 -6.83 10.66 -18.30
C LEU A 21 -6.58 9.28 -17.69
N VAL A 22 -7.37 8.28 -18.04
CA VAL A 22 -7.18 6.88 -17.63
C VAL A 22 -7.24 6.01 -18.87
N LEU A 23 -6.29 5.11 -19.02
CA LEU A 23 -6.37 4.01 -19.98
C LEU A 23 -7.07 2.83 -19.32
N GLU A 24 -7.95 2.16 -20.06
CA GLU A 24 -8.70 1.01 -19.57
C GLU A 24 -8.70 -0.10 -20.63
N THR A 25 -8.67 -1.36 -20.20
CA THR A 25 -8.79 -2.50 -21.10
C THR A 25 -9.62 -3.64 -20.54
N GLU A 26 -10.36 -4.28 -21.44
CA GLU A 26 -11.10 -5.53 -21.23
C GLU A 26 -10.32 -6.79 -21.63
N GLN A 27 -9.07 -6.62 -22.10
CA GLN A 27 -8.17 -7.74 -22.35
C GLN A 27 -7.66 -8.30 -21.02
N GLU A 28 -7.62 -9.63 -20.93
CA GLU A 28 -7.06 -10.30 -19.75
C GLU A 28 -5.56 -10.00 -19.62
N VAL A 29 -5.14 -9.57 -18.43
CA VAL A 29 -3.74 -9.38 -18.08
C VAL A 29 -3.25 -10.47 -17.11
N ASP A 30 -2.03 -10.92 -17.30
CA ASP A 30 -1.32 -11.83 -16.41
C ASP A 30 -0.57 -11.04 -15.31
N PRO A 31 -0.87 -11.25 -14.01
CA PRO A 31 -0.10 -10.67 -12.91
C PRO A 31 1.39 -11.02 -12.97
N LYS A 32 1.74 -12.13 -13.63
CA LYS A 32 3.12 -12.56 -13.80
C LYS A 32 3.75 -11.79 -14.97
N LEU A 33 4.60 -10.80 -14.66
CA LEU A 33 5.39 -9.99 -15.58
C LEU A 33 4.61 -9.04 -16.50
N GLN A 34 3.44 -9.43 -17.02
CA GLN A 34 2.74 -8.65 -18.04
C GLN A 34 2.26 -7.30 -17.51
N VAL A 35 1.67 -7.26 -16.31
CA VAL A 35 1.26 -6.00 -15.66
C VAL A 35 2.46 -5.05 -15.55
N ALA A 36 3.59 -5.53 -15.01
CA ALA A 36 4.79 -4.72 -14.81
C ALA A 36 5.41 -4.24 -16.14
N ALA A 37 5.41 -5.08 -17.17
CA ALA A 37 5.90 -4.71 -18.49
C ALA A 37 5.07 -3.59 -19.13
N ILE A 38 3.74 -3.64 -18.98
CA ILE A 38 2.84 -2.59 -19.48
C ILE A 38 3.00 -1.31 -18.64
N GLN A 39 3.03 -1.43 -17.31
CA GLN A 39 3.31 -0.33 -16.38
C GLN A 39 4.59 0.41 -16.76
N LYS A 40 5.68 -0.32 -17.04
CA LYS A 40 6.96 0.29 -17.42
C LYS A 40 6.91 0.96 -18.79
N ARG A 41 6.14 0.41 -19.75
CA ARG A 41 5.96 1.03 -21.06
C ARG A 41 5.15 2.33 -20.99
N LEU A 42 4.34 2.48 -19.95
CA LEU A 42 3.53 3.67 -19.67
C LEU A 42 4.11 4.54 -18.55
N ASP A 43 5.40 4.37 -18.22
CA ASP A 43 6.08 5.15 -17.18
C ASP A 43 5.99 6.67 -17.49
N GLY A 44 5.65 7.48 -16.49
CA GLY A 44 5.31 8.90 -16.69
C GLY A 44 3.90 9.18 -17.28
N GLY A 45 3.19 8.14 -17.70
CA GLY A 45 1.89 8.20 -18.38
C GLY A 45 0.67 8.17 -17.46
N PRO A 46 -0.54 8.08 -18.03
CA PRO A 46 -1.78 8.01 -17.26
C PRO A 46 -1.93 6.70 -16.48
N PRO A 47 -2.78 6.69 -15.43
CA PRO A 47 -3.22 5.46 -14.80
C PRO A 47 -3.78 4.47 -15.83
N MET A 48 -3.51 3.18 -15.60
CA MET A 48 -3.97 2.07 -16.44
C MET A 48 -4.82 1.12 -15.59
N LEU A 49 -6.07 0.90 -16.00
CA LEU A 49 -7.02 0.00 -15.37
C LEU A 49 -7.21 -1.28 -16.21
N PHE A 50 -6.87 -2.42 -15.62
CA PHE A 50 -7.12 -3.74 -16.18
C PHE A 50 -8.39 -4.32 -15.55
N ASN A 51 -9.43 -4.51 -16.37
CA ASN A 51 -10.69 -5.03 -15.88
C ASN A 51 -10.70 -6.56 -15.72
N LYS A 52 -9.84 -7.29 -16.43
CA LYS A 52 -9.75 -8.76 -16.33
C LYS A 52 -8.34 -9.19 -15.95
N VAL A 53 -8.24 -9.96 -14.87
CA VAL A 53 -6.98 -10.44 -14.32
C VAL A 53 -6.96 -11.96 -14.33
N ARG A 54 -5.96 -12.54 -14.98
CA ARG A 54 -5.84 -14.00 -15.10
C ARG A 54 -5.79 -14.66 -13.72
N GLY A 55 -6.66 -15.63 -13.50
CA GLY A 55 -6.76 -16.36 -12.22
C GLY A 55 -7.57 -15.64 -11.13
N TYR A 56 -8.05 -14.42 -11.38
CA TYR A 56 -8.80 -13.62 -10.41
C TYR A 56 -10.07 -13.04 -11.03
N SER A 57 -11.16 -13.81 -11.02
CA SER A 57 -12.42 -13.46 -11.70
C SER A 57 -13.11 -12.20 -11.17
N ASN A 58 -12.88 -11.85 -9.90
CA ASN A 58 -13.44 -10.67 -9.26
C ASN A 58 -12.42 -9.55 -9.07
N ALA A 59 -11.15 -9.67 -9.48
CA ALA A 59 -10.17 -8.63 -9.24
C ALA A 59 -9.98 -7.73 -10.47
N ARG A 60 -9.64 -6.47 -10.21
CA ARG A 60 -9.10 -5.54 -11.19
C ARG A 60 -7.72 -5.08 -10.73
N ILE A 61 -6.90 -4.57 -11.64
CA ILE A 61 -5.62 -3.94 -11.30
C ILE A 61 -5.60 -2.52 -11.83
N ALA A 62 -5.28 -1.55 -10.98
CA ALA A 62 -4.94 -0.19 -11.41
C ALA A 62 -3.46 0.04 -11.16
N THR A 63 -2.72 0.49 -12.16
CA THR A 63 -1.31 0.84 -12.04
C THR A 63 -1.08 2.27 -12.55
N ASN A 64 0.10 2.82 -12.30
CA ASN A 64 0.50 4.18 -12.68
C ASN A 64 -0.44 5.27 -12.11
N VAL A 65 -1.17 4.99 -11.03
CA VAL A 65 -2.08 5.95 -10.38
C VAL A 65 -1.34 7.25 -10.02
N MET A 66 -0.12 7.11 -9.50
CA MET A 66 0.80 8.20 -9.18
C MET A 66 1.93 8.32 -10.22
N GLY A 67 1.68 7.94 -11.48
CA GLY A 67 2.71 7.86 -12.53
C GLY A 67 3.02 9.18 -13.23
N SER A 68 2.14 10.18 -13.17
CA SER A 68 2.29 11.44 -13.91
C SER A 68 2.11 12.67 -13.03
N ASP A 69 3.17 13.47 -12.90
CA ASP A 69 3.17 14.73 -12.14
C ASP A 69 2.00 15.66 -12.51
N LYS A 70 1.66 15.73 -13.81
CA LYS A 70 0.55 16.54 -14.31
C LYS A 70 -0.80 16.03 -13.81
N ILE A 71 -1.02 14.72 -13.86
CA ILE A 71 -2.27 14.11 -13.42
C ILE A 71 -2.37 14.22 -11.89
N ILE A 72 -1.28 13.96 -11.16
CA ILE A 72 -1.24 14.09 -9.70
C ILE A 72 -1.60 15.53 -9.27
N ALA A 73 -0.98 16.55 -9.87
CA ALA A 73 -1.32 17.94 -9.59
C ALA A 73 -2.82 18.21 -9.82
N LYS A 74 -3.34 17.75 -10.95
CA LYS A 74 -4.76 17.90 -11.30
C LYS A 74 -5.70 17.16 -10.34
N MET A 75 -5.32 15.97 -9.84
CA MET A 75 -6.09 15.23 -8.84
C MET A 75 -6.38 16.14 -7.64
N PHE A 76 -5.34 16.81 -7.14
CA PHE A 76 -5.45 17.69 -5.97
C PHE A 76 -5.89 19.12 -6.28
N GLY A 77 -6.36 19.39 -7.51
CA GLY A 77 -6.84 20.70 -7.93
C GLY A 77 -5.74 21.76 -8.04
N CYS A 78 -4.52 21.34 -8.31
CA CYS A 78 -3.36 22.20 -8.54
C CYS A 78 -3.07 22.30 -10.04
N GLU A 79 -2.55 23.44 -10.47
CA GLU A 79 -2.20 23.69 -11.87
C GLU A 79 -1.00 22.84 -12.31
N ASP A 80 -0.05 22.65 -11.39
CA ASP A 80 1.21 22.00 -11.64
C ASP A 80 1.80 21.39 -10.36
N ARG A 81 2.97 20.75 -10.50
CA ARG A 81 3.70 20.18 -9.37
C ARG A 81 4.16 21.24 -8.37
N LYS A 82 4.41 22.48 -8.80
CA LYS A 82 4.90 23.55 -7.92
C LYS A 82 3.81 24.01 -6.96
N SER A 83 2.62 24.31 -7.47
CA SER A 83 1.44 24.64 -6.69
C SER A 83 1.01 23.49 -5.76
N LEU A 84 1.16 22.23 -6.20
CA LEU A 84 0.95 21.07 -5.34
C LEU A 84 1.90 21.04 -4.13
N LYS A 85 3.18 21.37 -4.30
CA LYS A 85 4.14 21.43 -3.17
C LYS A 85 3.71 22.42 -2.10
N PHE A 86 3.24 23.61 -2.49
CA PHE A 86 2.75 24.61 -1.53
C PHE A 86 1.49 24.14 -0.81
N LYS A 87 0.58 23.48 -1.53
CA LYS A 87 -0.59 22.85 -0.91
C LYS A 87 -0.21 21.78 0.12
N ILE A 88 0.76 20.92 -0.19
CA ILE A 88 1.26 19.90 0.74
C ILE A 88 1.91 20.56 1.96
N HIS A 89 2.74 21.59 1.76
CA HIS A 89 3.33 22.37 2.85
C HIS A 89 2.26 22.92 3.81
N ASP A 90 1.22 23.55 3.28
CA ASP A 90 0.13 24.09 4.08
C ASP A 90 -0.66 23.01 4.82
N SER A 91 -0.74 21.81 4.23
CA SER A 91 -1.39 20.63 4.80
C SER A 91 -0.59 20.01 5.94
N ILE A 92 0.74 20.07 5.87
CA ILE A 92 1.64 19.65 6.96
C ILE A 92 1.43 20.53 8.20
N ILE A 93 1.23 21.85 8.00
CA ILE A 93 1.02 22.80 9.10
C ILE A 93 -0.38 22.68 9.70
N ARG A 94 -1.38 22.29 8.89
CA ARG A 94 -2.80 22.24 9.27
C ARG A 94 -3.41 20.88 8.90
N PRO A 95 -3.00 19.79 9.56
CA PRO A 95 -3.60 18.48 9.31
C PRO A 95 -5.09 18.48 9.68
N ILE A 96 -5.89 17.71 8.96
CA ILE A 96 -7.30 17.44 9.26
C ILE A 96 -7.38 16.01 9.80
N PRO A 97 -7.51 15.80 11.12
CA PRO A 97 -7.45 14.47 11.72
C PRO A 97 -8.46 13.49 11.09
N PRO A 98 -8.09 12.21 10.92
CA PRO A 98 -9.03 11.19 10.48
C PRO A 98 -10.23 11.05 11.41
N LYS A 99 -11.39 10.67 10.86
CA LYS A 99 -12.60 10.37 11.64
C LYS A 99 -12.85 8.86 11.69
N ILE A 100 -13.32 8.37 12.84
CA ILE A 100 -13.72 6.97 12.99
C ILE A 100 -15.16 6.78 12.50
N VAL A 101 -15.41 5.71 11.75
CA VAL A 101 -16.73 5.30 11.28
C VAL A 101 -17.03 3.85 11.67
N ASP A 102 -18.32 3.53 11.82
CA ASP A 102 -18.76 2.19 12.27
C ASP A 102 -18.80 1.15 11.14
N LYS A 103 -19.05 1.61 9.90
CA LYS A 103 -19.17 0.77 8.71
C LYS A 103 -18.31 1.32 7.59
N ALA A 104 -17.72 0.43 6.81
CA ALA A 104 -16.78 0.77 5.76
C ALA A 104 -16.88 -0.17 4.56
N PRO A 105 -16.76 0.34 3.32
CA PRO A 105 -16.70 -0.49 2.12
C PRO A 105 -15.60 -1.56 2.15
N CYS A 106 -14.44 -1.28 2.77
CA CYS A 106 -13.34 -2.24 2.85
C CYS A 106 -13.65 -3.49 3.69
N GLN A 107 -14.81 -3.54 4.37
CA GLN A 107 -15.25 -4.64 5.23
C GLN A 107 -16.52 -5.35 4.72
N GLU A 108 -16.90 -5.15 3.45
CA GLU A 108 -18.05 -5.83 2.85
C GLU A 108 -17.88 -7.36 2.79
N VAL A 109 -16.65 -7.83 2.62
CA VAL A 109 -16.25 -9.23 2.74
C VAL A 109 -15.17 -9.35 3.82
N VAL A 110 -15.31 -10.35 4.69
CA VAL A 110 -14.36 -10.66 5.77
C VAL A 110 -13.97 -12.12 5.69
N ILE A 111 -12.66 -12.39 5.64
CA ILE A 111 -12.06 -13.72 5.64
C ILE A 111 -11.12 -13.79 6.85
N ASP A 112 -11.58 -14.42 7.94
CA ASP A 112 -10.88 -14.51 9.23
C ASP A 112 -10.59 -15.97 9.65
N LYS A 113 -10.90 -16.93 8.78
CA LYS A 113 -10.63 -18.36 8.94
C LYS A 113 -9.89 -18.89 7.72
N ASP A 114 -8.96 -19.82 7.95
CA ASP A 114 -8.15 -20.44 6.89
C ASP A 114 -7.53 -19.42 5.92
N VAL A 115 -7.07 -18.30 6.48
CA VAL A 115 -6.63 -17.13 5.72
C VAL A 115 -5.60 -17.51 4.66
N ASN A 116 -5.91 -17.17 3.41
CA ASN A 116 -5.05 -17.39 2.26
C ASN A 116 -5.11 -16.19 1.33
N VAL A 117 -3.99 -15.48 1.17
CA VAL A 117 -3.91 -14.28 0.33
C VAL A 117 -3.94 -14.59 -1.16
N TRP A 118 -3.46 -15.76 -1.58
CA TRP A 118 -3.26 -16.08 -2.98
C TRP A 118 -4.51 -16.06 -3.86
N PRO A 119 -5.67 -16.59 -3.45
CA PRO A 119 -6.89 -16.49 -4.25
C PRO A 119 -7.55 -15.10 -4.20
N VAL A 120 -7.12 -14.22 -3.30
CA VAL A 120 -7.78 -12.92 -3.04
C VAL A 120 -7.01 -11.77 -3.67
N LEU A 121 -5.68 -11.73 -3.51
CA LEU A 121 -4.84 -10.62 -3.94
C LEU A 121 -4.08 -10.98 -5.22
N PRO A 122 -4.30 -10.27 -6.33
CA PRO A 122 -3.56 -10.49 -7.58
C PRO A 122 -2.18 -9.82 -7.54
N MET A 123 -1.34 -10.24 -6.58
CA MET A 123 0.04 -9.78 -6.47
C MET A 123 0.79 -10.03 -7.77
N ILE A 124 1.66 -9.09 -8.16
CA ILE A 124 2.36 -9.14 -9.44
C ILE A 124 3.81 -9.57 -9.28
N GLN A 125 4.38 -10.14 -10.34
CA GLN A 125 5.82 -10.33 -10.49
C GLN A 125 6.35 -9.19 -11.36
N HIS A 126 7.38 -8.47 -10.89
CA HIS A 126 7.85 -7.26 -11.56
C HIS A 126 8.91 -7.59 -12.61
N THR A 127 9.82 -8.51 -12.29
CA THR A 127 10.88 -8.93 -13.23
C THR A 127 11.07 -10.45 -13.25
N PRO A 128 11.66 -11.01 -14.32
CA PRO A 128 12.01 -12.43 -14.38
C PRO A 128 12.98 -12.87 -13.29
N THR A 129 13.70 -11.93 -12.67
CA THR A 129 14.69 -12.20 -11.61
C THR A 129 14.13 -12.07 -10.20
N ASP A 130 12.88 -11.63 -10.06
CA ASP A 130 12.20 -11.67 -8.78
C ASP A 130 12.02 -13.14 -8.34
N PRO A 131 12.15 -13.47 -7.05
CA PRO A 131 11.96 -14.85 -6.57
C PRO A 131 10.50 -15.30 -6.62
N GLY A 132 9.58 -14.41 -6.96
CA GLY A 132 8.15 -14.69 -7.08
C GLY A 132 7.33 -13.41 -7.12
N ARG A 133 6.01 -13.56 -7.07
CA ARG A 133 5.08 -12.43 -6.93
C ARG A 133 5.30 -11.77 -5.58
N THR A 134 5.37 -10.44 -5.57
CA THR A 134 5.69 -9.64 -4.39
C THR A 134 4.68 -8.51 -4.27
N MET A 135 4.23 -8.24 -3.05
CA MET A 135 3.44 -7.06 -2.75
C MET A 135 4.38 -5.86 -2.63
N GLY A 136 4.45 -5.05 -3.68
CA GLY A 136 5.29 -3.84 -3.75
C GLY A 136 4.66 -2.66 -3.01
N ALA A 137 3.37 -2.42 -3.23
CA ALA A 137 2.69 -1.21 -2.77
C ALA A 137 1.73 -1.39 -1.57
N GLY A 138 2.01 -2.32 -0.65
CA GLY A 138 1.23 -2.44 0.58
C GLY A 138 1.42 -1.21 1.49
N LYS A 139 0.33 -0.50 1.83
CA LYS A 139 0.38 0.68 2.70
C LYS A 139 0.09 0.29 4.16
N THR A 140 1.13 0.17 4.95
CA THR A 140 1.05 -0.14 6.38
C THR A 140 0.51 1.05 7.14
N VAL A 141 -0.51 0.84 7.98
CA VAL A 141 -1.05 1.87 8.88
C VAL A 141 -0.82 1.50 10.33
N ALA A 142 -0.39 2.48 11.13
CA ALA A 142 -0.35 2.39 12.59
C ALA A 142 -1.22 3.48 13.22
N SER A 143 -2.05 3.09 14.19
CA SER A 143 -2.93 4.00 14.92
C SER A 143 -2.16 4.92 15.89
N PRO A 144 -2.77 6.02 16.38
CA PRO A 144 -2.27 6.89 17.45
C PRO A 144 -1.70 6.17 18.67
N LYS A 145 -2.35 5.07 19.09
CA LYS A 145 -1.88 4.21 20.19
C LYS A 145 -0.46 3.68 19.95
N HIS A 146 -0.11 3.38 18.70
CA HIS A 146 1.15 2.76 18.32
C HIS A 146 2.17 3.77 17.77
N PHE A 147 1.74 4.97 17.39
CA PHE A 147 2.58 6.01 16.78
C PHE A 147 2.51 7.37 17.52
N TRP A 148 2.66 7.35 18.85
CA TRP A 148 2.85 8.56 19.67
C TRP A 148 1.79 9.66 19.48
N GLY A 149 0.54 9.26 19.24
CA GLY A 149 -0.61 10.17 19.12
C GLY A 149 -1.00 10.49 17.68
N GLY A 150 -0.11 10.34 16.70
CA GLY A 150 -0.41 10.55 15.28
C GLY A 150 -0.81 9.27 14.54
N TRP A 151 -1.34 9.40 13.33
CA TRP A 151 -1.56 8.26 12.44
C TRP A 151 -0.37 8.08 11.49
N HIS A 152 0.18 6.87 11.47
CA HIS A 152 1.25 6.51 10.55
C HIS A 152 0.73 5.83 9.29
N ILE A 153 1.35 6.15 8.15
CA ILE A 153 1.25 5.38 6.91
C ILE A 153 2.60 5.27 6.20
N SER A 154 2.94 4.09 5.69
CA SER A 154 4.15 3.88 4.87
C SER A 154 3.99 2.75 3.86
N TYR A 155 4.80 2.77 2.81
CA TYR A 155 5.02 1.59 1.98
C TYR A 155 5.92 0.58 2.70
N ASN A 156 5.48 -0.68 2.78
CA ASN A 156 6.33 -1.78 3.20
C ASN A 156 6.18 -2.95 2.23
N ARG A 157 7.29 -3.33 1.62
CA ARG A 157 7.34 -4.45 0.71
C ARG A 157 7.20 -5.76 1.47
N MET A 158 6.40 -6.67 0.91
CA MET A 158 6.12 -7.97 1.51
C MET A 158 6.15 -9.08 0.47
N ASN A 159 6.60 -10.26 0.87
CA ASN A 159 6.54 -11.47 0.05
C ASN A 159 5.95 -12.62 0.85
N PHE A 160 4.79 -13.08 0.39
CA PHE A 160 4.23 -14.36 0.77
C PHE A 160 4.97 -15.40 -0.08
N ARG A 161 5.85 -16.19 0.53
CA ARG A 161 6.73 -17.12 -0.20
C ARG A 161 5.91 -18.22 -0.86
N GLU A 162 5.65 -18.07 -2.16
CA GLU A 162 4.88 -19.02 -2.97
C GLU A 162 5.53 -20.41 -2.98
N ASP A 163 6.86 -20.45 -3.06
CA ASP A 163 7.67 -21.66 -3.03
C ASP A 163 7.56 -22.46 -1.71
N LEU A 164 7.23 -21.78 -0.61
CA LEU A 164 6.98 -22.40 0.70
C LEU A 164 5.49 -22.63 0.98
N GLY A 165 4.61 -22.27 0.04
CA GLY A 165 3.16 -22.37 0.22
C GLY A 165 2.60 -21.46 1.33
N TRP A 166 3.26 -20.33 1.64
CA TRP A 166 2.79 -19.42 2.68
C TRP A 166 1.47 -18.76 2.27
N LYS A 167 0.43 -19.00 3.07
CA LYS A 167 -0.94 -18.51 2.83
C LYS A 167 -1.24 -17.18 3.53
N ASN A 168 -0.76 -17.03 4.76
CA ASN A 168 -1.03 -15.85 5.61
C ASN A 168 0.24 -15.30 6.28
N THR A 169 1.41 -15.82 5.92
CA THR A 169 2.70 -15.37 6.46
C THR A 169 3.48 -14.67 5.37
N SER A 170 4.07 -13.53 5.69
CA SER A 170 4.90 -12.79 4.76
C SER A 170 6.18 -12.32 5.41
N THR A 171 7.16 -12.03 4.56
CA THR A 171 8.21 -11.09 4.93
C THR A 171 7.61 -9.69 5.11
N PHE A 172 8.30 -8.85 5.89
CA PHE A 172 7.96 -7.44 6.10
C PHE A 172 9.25 -6.64 6.10
N GLN A 173 9.52 -5.96 4.98
CA GLN A 173 10.69 -5.10 4.85
C GLN A 173 10.42 -3.76 5.53
N ILE A 174 11.32 -3.39 6.45
CA ILE A 174 11.34 -2.09 7.10
C ILE A 174 12.60 -1.36 6.64
N SER A 175 12.42 -0.14 6.16
CA SER A 175 13.56 0.73 5.87
C SER A 175 14.13 1.31 7.15
N PRO A 176 15.46 1.20 7.38
CA PRO A 176 16.08 1.73 8.59
C PRO A 176 15.77 3.21 8.82
N GLY A 177 15.46 3.57 10.06
CA GLY A 177 15.13 4.93 10.48
C GLY A 177 13.70 5.39 10.17
N SER A 178 12.95 4.66 9.34
CA SER A 178 11.54 4.96 9.04
C SER A 178 10.70 4.97 10.31
N HIS A 179 9.54 5.63 10.28
CA HIS A 179 8.61 5.60 11.41
C HIS A 179 8.18 4.16 11.77
N THR A 180 7.97 3.29 10.78
CA THR A 180 7.73 1.86 11.02
C THR A 180 8.91 1.17 11.73
N ASP A 181 10.17 1.54 11.42
CA ASP A 181 11.37 1.06 12.14
C ASP A 181 11.43 1.56 13.58
N GLN A 182 11.08 2.82 13.81
CA GLN A 182 11.01 3.39 15.15
C GLN A 182 9.93 2.70 15.99
N ILE A 183 8.77 2.37 15.40
CA ILE A 183 7.73 1.58 16.03
C ILE A 183 8.26 0.17 16.34
N ALA A 184 8.84 -0.52 15.35
CA ALA A 184 9.42 -1.86 15.54
C ALA A 184 10.49 -1.90 16.65
N THR A 185 11.33 -0.87 16.72
CA THR A 185 12.35 -0.70 17.76
C THR A 185 11.71 -0.49 19.15
N LYS A 186 10.68 0.36 19.26
CA LYS A 186 9.96 0.60 20.53
C LYS A 186 9.34 -0.68 21.10
N TYR A 187 8.85 -1.55 20.23
CA TYR A 187 8.18 -2.81 20.59
C TYR A 187 9.09 -4.04 20.42
N TYR A 188 10.41 -3.86 20.29
CA TYR A 188 11.34 -4.97 20.13
C TYR A 188 11.29 -5.92 21.33
N LYS A 189 11.01 -7.21 21.06
CA LYS A 189 10.84 -8.27 22.08
C LYS A 189 9.75 -7.99 23.13
N LYS A 190 8.80 -7.10 22.82
CA LYS A 190 7.59 -6.89 23.61
C LYS A 190 6.47 -7.72 22.99
N GLU A 191 5.32 -7.10 22.74
CA GLU A 191 4.19 -7.71 22.05
C GLU A 191 4.30 -7.53 20.52
N PRO A 192 3.72 -8.47 19.74
CA PRO A 192 3.55 -8.28 18.30
C PRO A 192 2.75 -7.01 18.00
N ILE A 193 3.16 -6.28 16.97
CA ILE A 193 2.61 -4.95 16.68
C ILE A 193 1.44 -5.10 15.73
N PRO A 194 0.22 -4.64 16.08
CA PRO A 194 -0.92 -4.72 15.20
C PRO A 194 -0.78 -3.68 14.09
N PHE A 195 -0.74 -4.14 12.84
CA PHE A 195 -0.74 -3.29 11.65
C PHE A 195 -1.82 -3.73 10.67
N THR A 196 -2.27 -2.77 9.86
CA THR A 196 -3.08 -3.05 8.69
C THR A 196 -2.30 -2.73 7.42
N ILE A 197 -2.41 -3.57 6.41
CA ILE A 197 -1.88 -3.32 5.06
C ILE A 197 -3.06 -2.95 4.17
N ASN A 198 -3.13 -1.69 3.76
CA ASN A 198 -4.25 -1.12 3.03
C ASN A 198 -3.86 -0.96 1.55
N ILE A 199 -4.69 -1.44 0.63
CA ILE A 199 -4.43 -1.46 -0.81
C ILE A 199 -5.62 -0.83 -1.52
N GLY A 200 -5.35 -0.08 -2.60
CA GLY A 200 -6.37 0.69 -3.31
C GLY A 200 -7.00 1.76 -2.42
N ILE A 201 -6.17 2.63 -1.84
CA ILE A 201 -6.59 3.63 -0.87
C ILE A 201 -6.80 5.01 -1.53
N PRO A 202 -7.38 6.01 -0.84
CA PRO A 202 -7.53 7.36 -1.37
C PRO A 202 -6.18 7.94 -1.84
N PRO A 203 -6.11 8.63 -2.99
CA PRO A 203 -4.83 9.10 -3.57
C PRO A 203 -4.00 9.98 -2.64
N ALA A 204 -4.63 10.79 -1.79
CA ALA A 204 -3.93 11.62 -0.80
C ALA A 204 -3.15 10.76 0.22
N ALA A 205 -3.75 9.64 0.66
CA ALA A 205 -3.09 8.71 1.57
C ALA A 205 -1.95 7.95 0.85
N THR A 206 -2.16 7.55 -0.41
CA THR A 206 -1.12 6.95 -1.27
C THR A 206 0.08 7.88 -1.44
N LEU A 207 -0.16 9.19 -1.63
CA LEU A 207 0.88 10.21 -1.70
C LEU A 207 1.66 10.31 -0.38
N MET A 208 0.96 10.37 0.76
CA MET A 208 1.60 10.49 2.08
C MET A 208 2.38 9.24 2.49
N ALA A 209 1.95 8.04 2.09
CA ALA A 209 2.71 6.80 2.32
C ALA A 209 4.14 6.85 1.75
N GLY A 210 4.38 7.65 0.71
CA GLY A 210 5.69 7.84 0.08
C GLY A 210 6.58 8.89 0.75
N ALA A 211 6.08 9.62 1.75
CA ALA A 211 6.82 10.72 2.39
C ALA A 211 7.70 10.26 3.58
N GLY A 212 7.73 8.95 3.87
CA GLY A 212 8.26 8.36 5.11
C GLY A 212 9.76 8.55 5.43
N PHE A 213 10.53 9.23 4.58
CA PHE A 213 11.95 9.57 4.82
C PHE A 213 12.19 11.07 5.07
N MET A 214 11.13 11.87 5.19
CA MET A 214 11.21 13.34 5.34
C MET A 214 11.13 13.79 6.80
N TYR A 215 11.97 13.26 7.69
CA TYR A 215 11.82 13.39 9.15
C TYR A 215 11.91 14.81 9.71
N THR A 216 12.59 15.72 9.01
CA THR A 216 12.64 17.14 9.39
C THR A 216 11.29 17.84 9.20
N ILE A 217 10.44 17.29 8.32
CA ILE A 217 9.13 17.83 7.95
C ILE A 217 8.00 16.99 8.57
N LEU A 218 8.21 15.67 8.66
CA LEU A 218 7.32 14.70 9.27
C LEU A 218 8.02 14.11 10.50
N PRO A 219 8.03 14.84 11.64
CA PRO A 219 8.66 14.35 12.85
C PRO A 219 7.88 13.15 13.42
N ARG A 220 8.56 12.39 14.27
CA ARG A 220 7.97 11.27 15.01
C ARG A 220 6.67 11.70 15.71
N GLY A 221 5.60 10.93 15.48
CA GLY A 221 4.28 11.19 16.06
C GLY A 221 3.44 12.24 15.32
N CYS A 222 3.90 12.75 14.17
CA CYS A 222 3.05 13.55 13.30
C CYS A 222 1.85 12.74 12.78
N ASP A 223 0.84 13.42 12.26
CA ASP A 223 -0.37 12.78 11.75
C ASP A 223 -0.34 12.70 10.22
N GLU A 224 0.34 11.68 9.66
CA GLU A 224 0.50 11.53 8.21
C GLU A 224 -0.84 11.34 7.49
N LEU A 225 -1.82 10.65 8.11
CA LEU A 225 -3.18 10.55 7.57
C LEU A 225 -3.96 11.85 7.75
N GLY A 226 -3.71 12.61 8.82
CA GLY A 226 -4.27 13.95 8.99
C GLY A 226 -3.80 14.92 7.91
N ILE A 227 -2.52 14.84 7.53
CA ILE A 227 -1.95 15.60 6.41
C ILE A 227 -2.60 15.18 5.09
N ALA A 228 -2.80 13.87 4.85
CA ALA A 228 -3.55 13.40 3.69
C ALA A 228 -4.99 13.95 3.67
N GLY A 229 -5.67 13.97 4.82
CA GLY A 229 -6.99 14.60 4.98
C GLY A 229 -6.99 16.08 4.61
N ALA A 230 -5.95 16.83 5.00
CA ALA A 230 -5.78 18.23 4.63
C ALA A 230 -5.51 18.42 3.12
N ILE A 231 -4.70 17.55 2.49
CA ILE A 231 -4.43 17.57 1.05
C ILE A 231 -5.73 17.39 0.23
N GLN A 232 -6.57 16.42 0.59
CA GLN A 232 -7.88 16.24 -0.07
C GLN A 232 -8.95 17.23 0.42
N GLY A 233 -8.70 17.88 1.55
CA GLY A 233 -9.52 18.96 2.12
C GLY A 233 -10.73 18.49 2.92
N PHE A 234 -10.74 17.24 3.39
CA PHE A 234 -11.73 16.61 4.28
C PHE A 234 -11.10 15.38 4.97
N PRO A 235 -11.55 14.97 6.17
CA PRO A 235 -10.92 13.90 6.93
C PRO A 235 -10.98 12.55 6.20
N LEU A 236 -9.90 11.77 6.30
CA LEU A 236 -9.94 10.35 5.97
C LEU A 236 -10.85 9.61 6.96
N GLU A 237 -11.52 8.57 6.48
CA GLU A 237 -12.37 7.70 7.29
C GLU A 237 -11.60 6.45 7.68
N MET A 238 -11.59 6.15 8.98
CA MET A 238 -10.96 4.96 9.56
C MET A 238 -12.02 4.07 10.17
N VAL A 239 -11.86 2.76 10.04
CA VAL A 239 -12.78 1.76 10.62
C VAL A 239 -12.00 0.81 11.52
N LYS A 240 -12.63 0.38 12.62
CA LYS A 240 -12.01 -0.59 13.52
C LYS A 240 -11.84 -1.94 12.82
N CYS A 241 -10.68 -2.55 12.99
CA CYS A 241 -10.37 -3.88 12.48
C CYS A 241 -11.28 -4.97 13.06
N LYS A 242 -11.40 -6.08 12.33
CA LYS A 242 -12.23 -7.23 12.73
C LYS A 242 -11.52 -8.17 13.70
N THR A 243 -10.21 -8.39 13.53
CA THR A 243 -9.45 -9.41 14.28
C THR A 243 -8.30 -8.85 15.11
N ILE A 244 -7.94 -7.58 14.94
CA ILE A 244 -6.82 -6.95 15.66
C ILE A 244 -7.23 -5.61 16.30
N ASP A 245 -6.49 -5.18 17.32
CA ASP A 245 -6.65 -3.85 17.93
C ASP A 245 -5.94 -2.75 17.10
N ALA A 246 -6.45 -2.53 15.89
CA ALA A 246 -6.00 -1.49 14.97
C ALA A 246 -7.18 -0.92 14.16
N TYR A 247 -6.85 -0.08 13.19
CA TYR A 247 -7.81 0.52 12.26
C TYR A 247 -7.32 0.37 10.83
N ALA A 248 -8.28 0.29 9.92
CA ALA A 248 -8.08 0.29 8.48
C ALA A 248 -8.63 1.57 7.85
N ILE A 249 -8.14 1.94 6.67
CA ILE A 249 -8.73 3.01 5.86
C ILE A 249 -10.07 2.50 5.32
N ALA A 250 -11.16 3.18 5.66
CA ALA A 250 -12.52 2.72 5.38
C ALA A 250 -12.78 2.52 3.87
N GLU A 251 -12.20 3.40 3.05
CA GLU A 251 -12.37 3.41 1.60
C GLU A 251 -11.37 2.52 0.84
N ALA A 252 -10.52 1.76 1.54
CA ALA A 252 -9.59 0.82 0.91
C ALA A 252 -10.31 -0.25 0.07
N GLU A 253 -9.64 -0.77 -0.95
CA GLU A 253 -10.13 -1.89 -1.76
C GLU A 253 -9.89 -3.22 -1.06
N TYR A 254 -8.69 -3.41 -0.51
CA TYR A 254 -8.31 -4.56 0.32
C TYR A 254 -7.58 -4.11 1.58
N VAL A 255 -7.74 -4.89 2.64
CA VAL A 255 -7.05 -4.72 3.91
C VAL A 255 -6.54 -6.08 4.39
N LEU A 256 -5.27 -6.17 4.75
CA LEU A 256 -4.72 -7.28 5.52
C LEU A 256 -4.57 -6.84 6.97
N GLU A 257 -5.27 -7.51 7.88
CA GLU A 257 -5.14 -7.30 9.32
C GLU A 257 -4.15 -8.32 9.87
N GLY A 258 -3.11 -7.88 10.57
CA GLY A 258 -2.14 -8.80 11.12
C GLY A 258 -1.18 -8.21 12.15
N TYR A 259 -0.20 -9.02 12.49
CA TYR A 259 0.81 -8.69 13.49
C TYR A 259 2.21 -8.79 12.92
N LEU A 260 3.02 -7.77 13.19
CA LEU A 260 4.45 -7.80 12.99
C LEU A 260 5.12 -8.42 14.21
N ASP A 261 5.86 -9.51 14.03
CA ASP A 261 6.65 -10.14 15.09
C ASP A 261 8.10 -9.64 15.03
N THR A 262 8.48 -8.81 15.99
CA THR A 262 9.84 -8.22 16.06
C THR A 262 10.91 -9.25 16.45
N THR A 263 10.52 -10.43 16.93
CA THR A 263 11.41 -11.52 17.35
C THR A 263 11.69 -12.53 16.24
N LYS A 264 10.84 -12.58 15.21
CA LYS A 264 10.98 -13.49 14.06
C LYS A 264 11.59 -12.80 12.86
N ARG A 265 12.57 -13.47 12.27
CA ARG A 265 13.27 -13.04 11.06
C ARG A 265 13.26 -14.13 10.00
N VAL A 266 12.69 -13.82 8.84
CA VAL A 266 12.48 -14.75 7.73
C VAL A 266 13.19 -14.27 6.46
N TRP A 267 13.55 -15.20 5.59
CA TRP A 267 14.24 -14.90 4.33
C TRP A 267 13.26 -14.51 3.22
N GLU A 268 13.60 -13.45 2.48
CA GLU A 268 12.78 -12.99 1.35
C GLU A 268 12.89 -13.89 0.10
N SER A 269 13.97 -14.65 -0.07
CA SER A 269 14.24 -15.42 -1.30
C SER A 269 14.73 -16.84 -0.99
N PRO A 270 14.35 -17.85 -1.80
CA PRO A 270 14.84 -19.22 -1.65
C PRO A 270 16.37 -19.33 -1.74
N LEU A 271 16.99 -18.55 -2.64
CA LEU A 271 18.46 -18.58 -2.81
C LEU A 271 19.19 -17.93 -1.63
N ALA A 272 18.67 -16.81 -1.13
CA ALA A 272 19.21 -16.15 0.06
C ALA A 272 19.10 -17.04 1.30
N GLU A 273 17.99 -17.76 1.43
CA GLU A 273 17.76 -18.74 2.48
C GLU A 273 18.68 -19.96 2.37
N LYS A 274 18.77 -20.58 1.19
CA LYS A 274 19.65 -21.73 0.96
C LYS A 274 21.10 -21.42 1.34
N ASP A 275 21.60 -20.25 0.95
CA ASP A 275 22.99 -19.89 1.14
C ASP A 275 23.24 -19.10 2.43
N GLN A 276 22.17 -18.79 3.17
CA GLN A 276 22.19 -17.95 4.38
C GLN A 276 22.92 -16.60 4.16
N LYS A 277 22.69 -15.97 3.00
CA LYS A 277 23.35 -14.72 2.59
C LYS A 277 22.34 -13.63 2.23
N GLN A 278 22.40 -12.51 2.94
CA GLN A 278 21.65 -11.29 2.63
C GLN A 278 22.44 -10.36 1.70
N GLY A 279 21.76 -9.53 0.91
CA GLY A 279 22.39 -8.50 0.09
C GLY A 279 23.01 -8.99 -1.22
N VAL A 280 22.87 -10.27 -1.57
CA VAL A 280 23.51 -10.88 -2.75
C VAL A 280 22.51 -11.11 -3.88
N TYR A 281 21.45 -11.86 -3.59
CA TYR A 281 20.48 -12.31 -4.59
C TYR A 281 19.49 -11.20 -4.97
N PRO A 282 19.11 -11.10 -6.26
CA PRO A 282 18.05 -10.20 -6.70
C PRO A 282 16.73 -10.49 -5.98
N PHE A 283 15.91 -9.45 -5.82
CA PHE A 283 14.60 -9.57 -5.19
C PHE A 283 13.47 -8.84 -5.92
N HIS A 284 13.50 -7.50 -5.92
CA HIS A 284 12.46 -6.67 -6.53
C HIS A 284 13.11 -5.34 -6.95
N PRO A 285 12.68 -4.69 -8.05
CA PRO A 285 13.19 -3.38 -8.45
C PRO A 285 13.02 -2.33 -7.34
N GLU A 286 14.06 -1.55 -7.09
CA GLU A 286 14.01 -0.45 -6.13
C GLU A 286 13.81 0.88 -6.84
N TRP A 287 13.34 1.88 -6.07
CA TRP A 287 13.11 3.25 -6.55
C TRP A 287 14.34 3.92 -7.18
N SER A 288 15.55 3.44 -6.88
CA SER A 288 16.81 3.91 -7.47
C SER A 288 17.02 3.42 -8.91
N GLY A 289 16.16 2.55 -9.43
CA GLY A 289 16.23 2.01 -10.79
C GLY A 289 17.05 0.73 -10.93
N TYR A 290 17.51 0.14 -9.82
CA TYR A 290 18.28 -1.11 -9.79
C TYR A 290 17.48 -2.25 -9.17
N MET A 291 17.88 -3.49 -9.45
CA MET A 291 17.35 -4.63 -8.73
C MET A 291 17.78 -4.58 -7.26
N GLY A 292 16.79 -4.52 -6.37
CA GLY A 292 16.97 -4.71 -4.94
C GLY A 292 17.49 -6.10 -4.61
N LYS A 293 17.99 -6.23 -3.39
CA LYS A 293 18.58 -7.46 -2.88
C LYS A 293 17.69 -8.10 -1.84
N ALA A 294 17.73 -9.43 -1.76
CA ALA A 294 17.02 -10.18 -0.73
C ALA A 294 17.74 -10.08 0.61
N TYR A 295 16.97 -9.88 1.67
CA TYR A 295 17.42 -9.80 3.06
C TYR A 295 16.65 -10.77 3.95
N ARG A 296 17.10 -10.84 5.21
CA ARG A 296 16.36 -11.49 6.29
C ARG A 296 15.57 -10.45 7.07
N THR A 297 14.27 -10.37 6.83
CA THR A 297 13.40 -9.29 7.31
C THR A 297 12.43 -9.80 8.38
N HIS A 298 11.61 -8.91 8.94
CA HIS A 298 10.63 -9.31 9.95
C HIS A 298 9.54 -10.21 9.36
N GLN A 299 8.93 -11.04 10.20
CA GLN A 299 7.74 -11.79 9.81
C GLN A 299 6.49 -10.97 10.12
N PHE A 300 5.56 -10.93 9.16
CA PHE A 300 4.20 -10.46 9.37
C PHE A 300 3.22 -11.62 9.19
N THR A 301 2.25 -11.73 10.09
CA THR A 301 1.25 -12.79 10.05
C THR A 301 -0.15 -12.17 9.93
N VAL A 302 -0.82 -12.49 8.83
CA VAL A 302 -2.18 -12.04 8.53
C VAL A 302 -3.17 -12.91 9.31
N THR A 303 -4.10 -12.24 9.98
CA THR A 303 -5.18 -12.82 10.79
C THR A 303 -6.54 -12.66 10.11
N ALA A 304 -6.72 -11.65 9.28
CA ALA A 304 -7.89 -11.51 8.41
C ALA A 304 -7.57 -10.75 7.13
N ILE A 305 -8.36 -11.01 6.11
CA ILE A 305 -8.44 -10.22 4.89
C ILE A 305 -9.85 -9.63 4.83
N THR A 306 -9.94 -8.31 4.65
CA THR A 306 -11.21 -7.66 4.34
C THR A 306 -11.12 -6.93 3.02
N HIS A 307 -12.20 -6.92 2.24
CA HIS A 307 -12.20 -6.21 0.97
C HIS A 307 -13.61 -5.80 0.54
N ARG A 308 -13.69 -4.90 -0.43
CA ARG A 308 -14.95 -4.58 -1.13
C ARG A 308 -15.45 -5.80 -1.89
N LYS A 309 -16.75 -6.06 -1.84
CA LYS A 309 -17.38 -7.23 -2.47
C LYS A 309 -17.32 -7.16 -3.99
N ASP A 310 -17.66 -6.00 -4.54
CA ASP A 310 -17.80 -5.82 -5.99
C ASP A 310 -16.49 -5.38 -6.64
N ARG A 311 -15.88 -6.29 -7.41
CA ARG A 311 -14.73 -6.02 -8.29
C ARG A 311 -13.60 -5.18 -7.68
N PRO A 312 -12.99 -5.59 -6.54
CA PRO A 312 -11.98 -4.79 -5.88
C PRO A 312 -10.72 -4.54 -6.72
N ILE A 313 -10.16 -3.33 -6.61
CA ILE A 313 -9.02 -2.85 -7.40
C ILE A 313 -7.72 -3.02 -6.62
N TYR A 314 -6.83 -3.87 -7.12
CA TYR A 314 -5.48 -4.03 -6.59
C TYR A 314 -4.56 -2.98 -7.22
N ASP A 315 -3.79 -2.29 -6.38
CA ASP A 315 -2.84 -1.25 -6.76
C ASP A 315 -1.43 -1.74 -6.39
N PRO A 316 -0.66 -2.29 -7.34
CA PRO A 316 0.53 -3.12 -7.12
C PRO A 316 1.77 -2.38 -6.64
#